data_AF-A0A661PM02-F1
#
_entry.id   AF-A0A661PM02-F1
#
_cell.length_a   1.000
_cell.length_b   1.000
_cell.length_c   1.000
_cell.angle_alpha   90.00
_cell.angle_beta   90.00
_cell.angle_gamma   90.00
#
_symmetry.space_group_name_H-M   'P 1'
#
loop_
_entity.id
_entity.type
_entity.pdbx_description
1 polymer ?
#
loop_
_entity_poly.entity_id
_entity_poly.type
_entity_poly.pdbx_seq_one_letter_code
_entity_poly.pdbx_strand_id
1 'polypeptide(L)'
;MLPDSRPTKYFSLPAFGFLFACLLLTGALVFVTWHNLDREERLMEKFLLSESQTLIRVFEAGARTSMMMEPRGGNLSTLVGETVREETVAYIMIIDEKGQLLAAAGESPELSKLPPVQNVLGATVPLTRTNMTSSGEGVFEVAREFSPLNTKPMHMGMMRR
;
A
#
# COMPACT_ATOMS: atom_id res chain seq x y z
N MET A 1 -21.42 13.07 80.25
CA MET A 1 -20.48 13.60 79.25
C MET A 1 -20.24 12.51 78.22
N LEU A 2 -20.83 12.62 77.03
CA LEU A 2 -20.59 11.68 75.92
C LEU A 2 -19.47 12.23 75.04
N PRO A 3 -18.45 11.45 74.68
CA PRO A 3 -17.43 11.89 73.74
C PRO A 3 -17.96 11.74 72.31
N ASP A 4 -18.03 12.88 71.62
CA ASP A 4 -18.39 13.00 70.22
C ASP A 4 -17.23 12.49 69.36
N SER A 5 -17.38 11.29 68.79
CA SER A 5 -16.35 10.65 67.97
C SER A 5 -16.62 10.95 66.50
N ARG A 6 -15.96 11.96 65.95
CA ARG A 6 -15.99 12.26 64.51
C ARG A 6 -15.16 11.20 63.75
N PRO A 7 -15.72 10.51 62.75
CA PRO A 7 -14.93 9.58 61.94
C PRO A 7 -14.01 10.38 61.02
N THR A 8 -12.70 10.35 61.29
CA THR A 8 -11.69 10.80 60.34
C THR A 8 -11.66 9.80 59.19
N LYS A 9 -12.18 10.19 58.03
CA LYS A 9 -11.96 9.46 56.77
C LYS A 9 -10.47 9.50 56.48
N TYR A 10 -9.74 8.47 56.89
CA TYR A 10 -8.39 8.22 56.42
C TYR A 10 -8.50 7.85 54.94
N PHE A 11 -8.43 8.86 54.07
CA PHE A 11 -8.17 8.68 52.65
C PHE A 11 -6.89 7.83 52.55
N SER A 12 -7.01 6.60 52.07
CA SER A 12 -5.88 5.69 51.98
C SER A 12 -4.94 6.22 50.90
N LEU A 13 -3.92 6.96 51.33
CA LEU A 13 -2.77 7.40 50.53
C LEU A 13 -2.26 6.31 49.56
N PRO A 14 -2.17 5.02 49.94
CA PRO A 14 -1.82 3.97 48.98
C PRO A 14 -2.82 3.81 47.82
N ALA A 15 -4.13 3.94 48.05
CA ALA A 15 -5.14 3.82 46.99
C ALA A 15 -5.02 4.96 45.95
N PHE A 16 -4.69 6.18 46.39
CA PHE A 16 -4.41 7.29 45.47
C PHE A 16 -3.15 7.08 44.66
N GLY A 17 -2.11 6.50 45.26
CA GLY A 17 -0.90 6.10 44.54
C GLY A 17 -1.20 5.09 43.43
N PHE A 18 -2.02 4.07 43.72
CA PHE A 18 -2.46 3.10 42.72
C PHE A 18 -3.28 3.74 41.60
N LEU A 19 -4.26 4.59 41.94
CA LEU A 19 -5.08 5.29 40.93
C LEU A 19 -4.21 6.16 40.01
N PHE A 20 -3.24 6.87 40.57
CA PHE A 20 -2.34 7.71 39.80
C PHE A 20 -1.42 6.87 38.89
N ALA A 21 -0.86 5.77 39.41
CA ALA A 21 -0.05 4.85 38.63
C ALA A 21 -0.85 4.22 37.48
N CYS A 22 -2.09 3.79 37.74
CA CYS A 22 -2.99 3.29 36.71
C CYS A 22 -3.26 4.34 35.64
N LEU A 23 -3.56 5.59 36.03
CA LEU A 23 -3.83 6.67 35.09
C LEU A 23 -2.61 7.01 34.22
N LEU A 24 -1.42 7.04 34.81
CA LEU A 24 -0.17 7.23 34.06
C LEU A 24 0.08 6.09 33.07
N LEU A 25 -0.11 4.84 33.51
CA LEU A 25 0.08 3.68 32.65
C LEU A 25 -0.92 3.68 31.49
N THR A 26 -2.19 3.98 31.75
CA THR A 26 -3.22 4.11 30.71
C THR A 26 -2.85 5.21 29.71
N GLY A 27 -2.43 6.39 30.19
CA GLY A 27 -2.01 7.48 29.32
C GLY A 27 -0.82 7.12 28.43
N ALA A 28 0.19 6.46 29.01
CA ALA A 28 1.35 5.98 28.27
C ALA A 28 0.96 4.92 27.22
N LEU A 29 0.08 3.97 27.58
CA LEU A 29 -0.38 2.93 26.66
C LEU A 29 -1.14 3.54 25.48
N VAL A 30 -2.08 4.45 25.73
CA VAL A 30 -2.84 5.13 24.68
C VAL A 30 -1.90 5.89 23.74
N PHE A 31 -0.92 6.62 24.29
CA PHE A 31 0.06 7.36 23.49
C PHE A 31 0.88 6.44 22.58
N VAL A 32 1.40 5.34 23.14
CA VAL A 32 2.19 4.36 22.38
C VAL A 32 1.34 3.68 21.31
N THR A 33 0.12 3.26 21.65
CA THR A 33 -0.79 2.59 20.70
C THR A 33 -1.14 3.50 19.53
N TRP A 34 -1.50 4.76 19.78
CA TRP A 34 -1.84 5.70 18.71
C TRP A 34 -0.64 5.93 17.78
N HIS A 35 0.52 6.26 18.34
CA HIS A 35 1.70 6.53 17.54
C HIS A 35 2.22 5.29 16.78
N ASN A 36 2.05 4.10 17.35
CA ASN A 36 2.45 2.86 16.70
C ASN A 36 1.54 2.51 15.53
N LEU A 37 0.23 2.71 15.66
CA LEU A 37 -0.72 2.39 14.59
C LEU A 37 -0.46 3.25 13.35
N ASP A 38 -0.28 4.56 13.54
CA ASP A 38 0.06 5.50 12.45
C ASP A 38 1.39 5.13 11.78
N ARG A 39 2.33 4.56 12.53
CA ARG A 39 3.63 4.14 11.99
C ARG A 39 3.50 2.85 11.20
N GLU A 40 2.74 1.88 11.71
CA GLU A 40 2.51 0.59 11.08
C GLU A 40 1.79 0.76 9.74
N GLU A 41 0.76 1.60 9.68
CA GLU A 41 0.04 1.92 8.45
C GLU A 41 0.96 2.51 7.36
N ARG A 42 1.78 3.52 7.73
CA ARG A 42 2.74 4.13 6.78
C ARG A 42 3.82 3.16 6.32
N LEU A 43 4.22 2.21 7.17
CA LEU A 43 5.18 1.18 6.78
C LEU A 43 4.54 0.19 5.80
N MET A 44 3.28 -0.19 6.04
CA MET A 44 2.51 -1.06 5.15
C MET A 44 2.32 -0.43 3.77
N GLU A 45 1.88 0.84 3.70
CA GLU A 45 1.71 1.54 2.41
C GLU A 45 3.03 1.62 1.62
N LYS A 46 4.14 1.93 2.30
CA LYS A 46 5.46 1.98 1.67
C LYS A 46 5.93 0.61 1.19
N PHE A 47 5.65 -0.43 1.97
CA PHE A 47 5.97 -1.81 1.63
C PHE A 47 5.22 -2.23 0.37
N LEU A 48 3.89 -2.07 0.37
CA LEU A 48 3.02 -2.38 -0.78
C LEU A 48 3.44 -1.59 -2.03
N LEU A 49 3.69 -0.28 -1.89
CA LEU A 49 4.17 0.54 -3.00
C LEU A 49 5.51 0.04 -3.56
N SER A 50 6.46 -0.32 -2.69
CA SER A 50 7.76 -0.84 -3.11
C SER A 50 7.64 -2.17 -3.84
N GLU A 51 6.78 -3.05 -3.34
CA GLU A 51 6.48 -4.35 -3.93
C GLU A 51 5.82 -4.18 -5.31
N SER A 52 4.73 -3.41 -5.41
CA SER A 52 4.04 -3.16 -6.69
C SER A 52 4.95 -2.49 -7.72
N GLN A 53 5.82 -1.55 -7.32
CA GLN A 53 6.80 -0.96 -8.23
C GLN A 53 7.81 -1.98 -8.74
N THR A 54 8.18 -2.96 -7.92
CA THR A 54 9.07 -4.05 -8.32
C THR A 54 8.35 -4.98 -9.29
N LEU A 55 7.09 -5.34 -8.99
CA LEU A 55 6.24 -6.11 -9.89
C LEU A 55 6.08 -5.43 -11.26
N ILE A 56 5.78 -4.12 -11.30
CA ILE A 56 5.69 -3.37 -12.55
C ILE A 56 7.00 -3.43 -13.35
N ARG A 57 8.15 -3.23 -12.71
CA ARG A 57 9.46 -3.29 -13.38
C ARG A 57 9.77 -4.68 -13.94
N VAL A 58 9.48 -5.73 -13.17
CA VAL A 58 9.69 -7.12 -13.60
C VAL A 58 8.72 -7.44 -14.74
N PHE A 59 7.48 -6.99 -14.66
CA PHE A 59 6.47 -7.14 -15.70
C PHE A 59 6.89 -6.43 -17.00
N GLU A 60 7.42 -5.20 -16.93
CA GLU A 60 7.98 -4.49 -18.08
C GLU A 60 9.17 -5.24 -18.72
N ALA A 61 10.05 -5.82 -17.91
CA ALA A 61 11.15 -6.64 -18.42
C ALA A 61 10.66 -7.95 -19.07
N GLY A 62 9.63 -8.58 -18.49
CA GLY A 62 8.94 -9.73 -19.06
C GLY A 62 8.29 -9.39 -20.41
N ALA A 63 7.59 -8.25 -20.48
CA ALA A 63 6.99 -7.74 -21.70
C ALA A 63 8.05 -7.45 -22.77
N ARG A 64 9.17 -6.80 -22.42
CA ARG A 64 10.29 -6.58 -23.35
C ARG A 64 10.83 -7.90 -23.92
N THR A 65 11.01 -8.90 -23.06
CA THR A 65 11.50 -10.22 -23.48
C THR A 65 10.48 -10.91 -24.39
N SER A 66 9.20 -10.84 -24.04
CA SER A 66 8.09 -11.36 -24.83
C SER A 66 8.06 -10.76 -26.24
N MET A 67 8.27 -9.44 -26.36
CA MET A 67 8.37 -8.74 -27.65
C MET A 67 9.58 -9.21 -28.45
N MET A 68 10.74 -9.45 -27.82
CA MET A 68 11.93 -9.98 -28.52
C MET A 68 11.76 -11.43 -29.01
N MET A 69 10.84 -12.19 -28.40
CA MET A 69 10.57 -13.59 -28.73
C MET A 69 9.33 -13.78 -29.63
N GLU A 70 8.81 -12.69 -30.23
CA GLU A 70 7.51 -12.59 -30.93
C GLU A 70 7.15 -13.74 -31.90
N PRO A 71 8.06 -14.42 -32.62
CA PRO A 71 7.66 -15.57 -33.44
C PRO A 71 7.09 -16.77 -32.65
N ARG A 72 7.24 -16.82 -31.32
CA ARG A 72 6.90 -17.98 -30.45
C ARG A 72 5.76 -17.75 -29.45
N GLY A 73 4.95 -16.69 -29.60
CA GLY A 73 3.68 -16.56 -28.86
C GLY A 73 3.68 -15.62 -27.65
N GLY A 74 4.56 -14.63 -27.63
CA GLY A 74 4.59 -13.63 -26.56
C GLY A 74 3.54 -12.53 -26.72
N ASN A 75 2.30 -12.76 -26.27
CA ASN A 75 1.24 -11.72 -26.23
C ASN A 75 1.11 -11.14 -24.82
N LEU A 76 0.98 -9.81 -24.73
CA LEU A 76 0.70 -9.06 -23.49
C LEU A 76 -0.47 -9.63 -22.68
N SER A 77 -1.50 -10.16 -23.36
CA SER A 77 -2.66 -10.81 -22.73
C SER A 77 -2.28 -12.07 -21.94
N THR A 78 -1.37 -12.89 -22.48
CA THR A 78 -0.85 -14.07 -21.79
C THR A 78 -0.02 -13.65 -20.58
N LEU A 79 0.80 -12.60 -20.73
CA LEU A 79 1.64 -12.08 -19.66
C LEU A 79 0.83 -11.58 -18.47
N VAL A 80 -0.23 -10.77 -18.70
CA VAL A 80 -1.12 -10.34 -17.60
C VAL A 80 -1.87 -11.53 -17.01
N GLY A 81 -2.32 -12.47 -17.85
CA GLY A 81 -3.04 -13.67 -17.40
C GLY A 81 -2.18 -14.56 -16.50
N GLU A 82 -0.92 -14.79 -16.84
CA GLU A 82 0.01 -15.55 -16.00
C GLU A 82 0.40 -14.79 -14.74
N THR A 83 0.63 -13.48 -14.82
CA THR A 83 1.07 -12.69 -13.66
C THR A 83 -0.02 -12.60 -12.58
N VAL A 84 -1.29 -12.53 -12.98
CA VAL A 84 -2.42 -12.49 -12.02
C VAL A 84 -2.67 -13.84 -11.33
N ARG A 85 -2.01 -14.93 -11.77
CA ARG A 85 -2.07 -16.21 -11.05
C ARG A 85 -1.23 -16.20 -9.77
N GLU A 86 -0.36 -15.21 -9.59
CA GLU A 86 0.34 -14.98 -8.33
C GLU A 86 -0.66 -14.53 -7.26
N GLU A 87 -0.60 -15.13 -6.06
CA GLU A 87 -1.55 -14.87 -4.98
C GLU A 87 -1.55 -13.39 -4.50
N THR A 88 -0.45 -12.67 -4.72
CA THR A 88 -0.29 -11.28 -4.30
C THR A 88 -0.83 -10.26 -5.30
N VAL A 89 -1.35 -10.70 -6.46
CA VAL A 89 -1.80 -9.82 -7.54
C VAL A 89 -3.30 -9.99 -7.78
N ALA A 90 -4.10 -9.04 -7.30
CA ALA A 90 -5.56 -9.07 -7.49
C ALA A 90 -5.98 -8.94 -8.97
N TYR A 91 -5.35 -8.00 -9.69
CA TYR A 91 -5.60 -7.79 -11.12
C TYR A 91 -4.48 -6.96 -11.75
N ILE A 92 -4.40 -7.00 -13.09
CA ILE A 92 -3.56 -6.09 -13.90
C ILE A 92 -4.42 -5.55 -15.05
N MET A 93 -4.29 -4.26 -15.35
CA MET A 93 -4.90 -3.62 -16.52
C MET A 93 -3.86 -2.78 -17.25
N ILE A 94 -3.83 -2.89 -18.57
CA ILE A 94 -2.99 -2.07 -19.45
C ILE A 94 -3.91 -1.31 -20.37
N ILE A 95 -3.80 0.01 -20.31
CA ILE A 95 -4.70 0.95 -20.98
C ILE A 95 -3.84 1.88 -21.82
N ASP A 96 -4.26 2.11 -23.06
CA ASP A 96 -3.57 3.04 -23.94
C ASP A 96 -3.81 4.51 -23.53
N GLU A 97 -3.07 5.43 -24.15
CA GLU A 97 -3.18 6.88 -23.95
C GLU A 97 -4.57 7.47 -24.26
N LYS A 98 -5.39 6.75 -25.04
CA LYS A 98 -6.75 7.13 -25.43
C LYS A 98 -7.80 6.54 -24.48
N GLY A 99 -7.38 5.77 -23.46
CA GLY A 99 -8.28 5.11 -22.53
C GLY A 99 -8.85 3.78 -23.03
N GLN A 100 -8.25 3.14 -24.04
CA GLN A 100 -8.66 1.82 -24.52
C GLN A 100 -7.94 0.71 -23.75
N LEU A 101 -8.69 -0.31 -23.34
CA LEU A 101 -8.12 -1.48 -22.67
C LEU A 101 -7.36 -2.35 -23.67
N LEU A 102 -6.06 -2.50 -23.48
CA LEU A 102 -5.19 -3.35 -24.31
C LEU A 102 -5.06 -4.78 -23.77
N ALA A 103 -4.99 -4.93 -22.45
CA ALA A 103 -4.93 -6.23 -21.78
C ALA A 103 -5.44 -6.09 -20.34
N ALA A 104 -6.14 -7.12 -19.84
CA ALA A 104 -6.53 -7.22 -18.44
C ALA A 104 -6.61 -8.67 -17.99
N ALA A 105 -6.38 -8.90 -16.70
CA ALA A 105 -6.65 -10.16 -16.02
C ALA A 105 -6.98 -9.90 -14.54
N GLY A 106 -7.75 -10.79 -13.93
CA GLY A 106 -8.15 -10.72 -12.51
C GLY A 106 -9.48 -10.01 -12.27
N GLU A 107 -9.77 -9.76 -11.00
CA GLU A 107 -10.99 -9.08 -10.54
C GLU A 107 -10.83 -7.56 -10.67
N SER A 108 -10.71 -7.06 -11.90
CA SER A 108 -10.46 -5.65 -12.16
C SER A 108 -11.72 -4.79 -12.08
N PRO A 109 -11.65 -3.54 -11.56
CA PRO A 109 -12.76 -2.62 -11.55
C PRO A 109 -13.13 -2.13 -12.96
N GLU A 110 -14.33 -1.55 -13.09
CA GLU A 110 -14.74 -0.89 -14.34
C GLU A 110 -13.81 0.26 -14.72
N LEU A 111 -13.58 0.43 -16.02
CA LEU A 111 -12.70 1.46 -16.58
C LEU A 111 -13.10 2.89 -16.15
N SER A 112 -14.40 3.13 -15.97
CA SER A 112 -14.99 4.38 -15.50
C SER A 112 -14.55 4.77 -14.08
N LYS A 113 -14.16 3.79 -13.26
CA LYS A 113 -13.72 4.01 -11.88
C LYS A 113 -12.23 4.26 -11.79
N LEU A 114 -11.46 4.08 -12.86
CA LEU A 114 -10.00 4.27 -12.85
C LEU A 114 -9.62 5.76 -12.86
N PRO A 115 -8.43 6.12 -12.36
CA PRO A 115 -7.92 7.48 -12.54
C PRO A 115 -7.79 7.80 -14.03
N PRO A 116 -8.06 9.05 -14.46
CA PRO A 116 -7.84 9.47 -15.83
C PRO A 116 -6.42 9.16 -16.31
N VAL A 117 -6.28 8.59 -17.50
CA VAL A 117 -4.98 8.18 -18.05
C VAL A 117 -3.98 9.35 -18.09
N GLN A 118 -4.46 10.56 -18.37
CA GLN A 118 -3.62 11.76 -18.40
C GLN A 118 -2.98 12.06 -17.04
N ASN A 119 -3.65 11.74 -15.94
CA ASN A 119 -3.08 11.91 -14.60
C ASN A 119 -1.94 10.91 -14.36
N VAL A 120 -2.06 9.68 -14.87
CA VAL A 120 -1.02 8.65 -14.74
C VAL A 120 0.20 8.99 -15.61
N LEU A 121 -0.02 9.44 -16.85
CA LEU A 121 1.05 9.83 -17.77
C LEU A 121 1.78 11.11 -17.33
N GLY A 122 1.06 12.04 -16.68
CA GLY A 122 1.64 13.28 -16.15
C GLY A 122 2.33 13.14 -14.79
N ALA A 123 2.21 11.99 -14.13
CA ALA A 123 2.72 11.81 -12.78
C ALA A 123 4.18 11.35 -12.75
N THR A 124 5.02 12.06 -11.98
CA THR A 124 6.41 11.66 -11.73
C THR A 124 6.52 10.44 -10.79
N VAL A 125 5.50 10.24 -9.94
CA VAL A 125 5.40 9.19 -8.93
C VAL A 125 4.15 8.36 -9.23
N PRO A 126 4.14 7.04 -8.98
CA PRO A 126 2.93 6.23 -9.20
C PRO A 126 1.74 6.77 -8.43
N LEU A 127 0.57 6.74 -9.06
CA LEU A 127 -0.67 7.01 -8.37
C LEU A 127 -1.06 5.77 -7.57
N THR A 128 -1.41 5.97 -6.31
CA THR A 128 -1.79 4.92 -5.38
C THR A 128 -3.20 5.15 -4.87
N ARG A 129 -3.97 4.08 -4.70
CA ARG A 129 -5.26 4.12 -4.01
C ARG A 129 -5.59 2.76 -3.41
N THR A 130 -6.45 2.75 -2.40
CA THR A 130 -6.96 1.50 -1.82
C THR A 130 -8.42 1.35 -2.21
N ASN A 131 -8.78 0.21 -2.78
CA ASN A 131 -10.14 -0.17 -3.13
C ASN A 131 -10.53 -1.46 -2.43
N MET A 132 -11.81 -1.82 -2.51
CA MET A 132 -12.31 -3.11 -2.05
C MET A 132 -12.74 -3.96 -3.24
N THR A 133 -12.41 -5.25 -3.21
CA THR A 133 -12.95 -6.24 -4.13
C THR A 133 -14.44 -6.48 -3.87
N SER A 134 -15.11 -7.23 -4.74
CA SER A 134 -16.48 -7.71 -4.49
C SER A 134 -16.54 -8.70 -3.32
N SER A 135 -15.44 -9.37 -2.98
CA SER A 135 -15.29 -10.25 -1.81
C SER A 135 -15.05 -9.50 -0.49
N GLY A 136 -14.83 -8.17 -0.53
CA GLY A 136 -14.57 -7.34 0.65
C GLY A 136 -13.11 -7.29 1.08
N GLU A 137 -12.18 -7.78 0.25
CA GLU A 137 -10.74 -7.69 0.49
C GLU A 137 -10.20 -6.34 0.02
N GLY A 138 -9.26 -5.77 0.78
CA GLY A 138 -8.61 -4.50 0.43
C GLY A 138 -7.54 -4.71 -0.65
N VAL A 139 -7.66 -4.01 -1.78
CA VAL A 139 -6.68 -4.00 -2.86
C VAL A 139 -5.94 -2.68 -2.87
N PHE A 140 -4.60 -2.75 -2.76
CA PHE A 140 -3.73 -1.59 -2.96
C PHE A 140 -3.38 -1.47 -4.44
N GLU A 141 -3.95 -0.46 -5.09
CA GLU A 141 -3.82 -0.25 -6.53
C GLU A 141 -2.72 0.77 -6.82
N VAL A 142 -1.86 0.42 -7.78
CA VAL A 142 -0.75 1.27 -8.22
C VAL A 142 -0.82 1.45 -9.73
N ALA A 143 -0.90 2.71 -10.18
CA ALA A 143 -0.90 3.07 -11.59
C ALA A 143 0.36 3.85 -11.96
N ARG A 144 1.00 3.44 -13.04
CA ARG A 144 2.20 4.07 -13.61
C ARG A 144 2.16 3.96 -15.13
N GLU A 145 2.78 4.90 -15.83
CA GLU A 145 3.13 4.74 -17.25
C GLU A 145 3.88 3.41 -17.46
N PHE A 146 3.37 2.59 -18.37
CA PHE A 146 3.98 1.34 -18.79
C PHE A 146 4.75 1.58 -20.09
N SER A 147 6.07 1.45 -20.05
CA SER A 147 6.92 1.74 -21.21
C SER A 147 8.04 0.70 -21.36
N PRO A 148 7.72 -0.52 -21.84
CA PRO A 148 8.65 -1.64 -21.83
C PRO A 148 9.90 -1.41 -22.69
N LEU A 149 9.83 -0.51 -23.67
CA LEU A 149 10.95 -0.17 -24.57
C LEU A 149 11.73 1.07 -24.14
N ASN A 150 11.20 1.90 -23.24
CA ASN A 150 11.85 3.14 -22.85
C ASN A 150 12.73 2.89 -21.62
N THR A 151 14.03 2.70 -21.85
CA THR A 151 15.00 2.66 -20.75
C THR A 151 15.21 4.08 -20.24
N LYS A 152 14.54 4.46 -19.14
CA LYS A 152 15.05 5.59 -18.32
C LYS A 152 16.52 5.24 -17.96
N PRO A 153 17.50 6.11 -18.26
CA PRO A 153 18.88 5.81 -17.96
C PRO A 153 19.02 5.60 -16.46
N MET A 154 19.56 4.44 -16.07
CA MET A 154 19.89 4.11 -14.69
C MET A 154 20.78 5.24 -14.16
N HIS A 155 20.37 5.91 -13.09
CA HIS A 155 21.18 6.92 -12.43
C HIS A 155 22.37 6.21 -11.78
N MET A 156 23.44 6.01 -12.57
CA MET A 156 24.67 5.38 -12.14
C MET A 156 25.35 6.39 -11.21
N GLY A 157 25.12 6.23 -9.91
CA GLY A 157 25.74 7.04 -8.88
C GLY A 157 27.24 7.02 -9.08
N MET A 158 27.80 8.17 -9.47
CA MET A 158 29.24 8.34 -9.59
C MET A 158 29.86 8.12 -8.22
N MET A 159 30.57 7.00 -8.04
CA MET A 159 31.54 6.85 -6.96
C MET A 159 32.63 7.90 -7.19
N ARG A 160 32.57 8.99 -6.43
CA ARG A 160 33.73 9.87 -6.26
C ARG A 160 34.77 9.11 -5.44
N ARG A 161 35.93 8.87 -6.04
CA ARG A 161 37.17 8.54 -5.33
C ARG A 161 37.73 9.78 -4.64
#